data_AF-A0AAN8HKN3-F1
#
_entry.id   AF-A0AAN8HKN3-F1
#
_cell.length_a   1.000
_cell.length_b   1.000
_cell.length_c   1.000
_cell.angle_alpha   90.00
_cell.angle_beta   90.00
_cell.angle_gamma   90.00
#
_symmetry.space_group_name_H-M   'P 1'
#
loop_
_entity.id
_entity.type
_entity.pdbx_description
1 polymer ?
#
loop_
_entity_poly.entity_id
_entity_poly.type
_entity_poly.pdbx_seq_one_letter_code
_entity_poly.pdbx_strand_id
1 'polypeptide(L)'
;MVESAGLLCPEKKEAFENIPLSRRTVTRRVEDIAENLEFPLQSEVGSFDFFSLALDESCDVRDTAQLLIFLWGITRDFKLTEEQQCGQ
;
A
#
# COMPACT_ATOMS: atom_id res chain seq x y z
N MET A 1 4.69 1.93 21.30
CA MET A 1 4.03 1.05 22.30
C MET A 1 4.85 -0.21 22.54
N VAL A 2 5.10 -1.06 21.54
CA VAL A 2 6.00 -2.22 21.68
C VAL A 2 7.43 -1.81 22.04
N GLU A 3 7.98 -0.82 21.35
CA GLU A 3 9.32 -0.31 21.63
C GLU A 3 9.45 0.26 23.06
N SER A 4 8.45 1.05 23.47
CA SER A 4 8.36 1.59 24.84
C SER A 4 8.18 0.49 25.90
N ALA A 5 7.44 -0.58 25.59
CA ALA A 5 7.28 -1.74 26.47
C ALA A 5 8.59 -2.53 26.63
N GLY A 6 9.40 -2.62 25.56
CA GLY A 6 10.73 -3.23 25.61
C GLY A 6 11.72 -2.48 26.51
N LEU A 7 11.55 -1.16 26.66
CA LEU A 7 12.36 -0.34 27.57
C LEU A 7 11.88 -0.42 29.03
N LEU A 8 10.57 -0.55 29.27
CA LEU A 8 9.99 -0.50 30.62
C LEU A 8 9.84 -1.88 31.28
N CYS A 9 9.45 -2.91 30.52
CA CYS A 9 9.22 -4.27 30.99
C CYS A 9 9.62 -5.26 29.87
N PRO A 10 10.93 -5.47 29.63
CA PRO A 10 11.43 -6.29 28.54
C PRO A 10 10.86 -7.73 28.56
N GLU A 11 10.60 -8.28 29.73
CA GLU A 11 9.99 -9.60 29.94
C GLU A 11 8.55 -9.71 29.43
N LYS A 12 7.86 -8.59 29.22
CA LYS A 12 6.49 -8.54 28.68
C LYS A 12 6.42 -8.08 27.23
N LYS A 13 7.56 -7.76 26.61
CA LYS A 13 7.61 -7.24 25.23
C LYS A 13 6.89 -8.14 24.24
N GLU A 14 7.13 -9.45 24.32
CA GLU A 14 6.49 -10.46 23.47
C GLU A 14 4.96 -10.45 23.61
N ALA A 15 4.43 -10.23 24.82
CA ALA A 15 3.00 -10.12 25.04
C ALA A 15 2.40 -8.90 24.32
N PHE A 16 3.13 -7.79 24.22
CA PHE A 16 2.70 -6.59 23.49
C PHE A 16 2.82 -6.73 21.97
N GLU A 17 3.80 -7.50 21.47
CA GLU A 17 3.95 -7.80 20.04
C GLU A 17 2.78 -8.63 19.51
N ASN A 18 2.24 -9.51 20.36
CA ASN A 18 1.08 -10.35 20.02
C ASN A 18 -0.27 -9.63 20.12
N ILE A 19 -0.30 -8.36 20.54
CA ILE A 19 -1.57 -7.60 20.59
C ILE A 19 -1.94 -7.18 19.17
N PRO A 20 -3.11 -7.60 18.66
CA PRO A 20 -3.55 -7.21 17.33
C PRO A 20 -3.79 -5.70 17.26
N LEU A 21 -3.44 -5.10 16.13
CA LEU A 21 -3.71 -3.69 15.88
C LEU A 21 -5.21 -3.45 15.78
N SER A 22 -5.66 -2.33 16.35
CA SER A 22 -7.03 -1.88 16.18
C SER A 22 -7.31 -1.56 14.70
N ARG A 23 -8.58 -1.73 14.27
CA ARG A 23 -9.02 -1.34 12.91
C ARG A 23 -8.65 0.10 12.58
N ARG A 24 -8.75 1.00 13.55
CA ARG A 24 -8.39 2.43 13.40
C ARG A 24 -6.90 2.61 13.11
N THR A 25 -6.04 1.86 13.81
CA THR A 25 -4.59 1.92 13.58
C THR A 25 -4.23 1.39 12.20
N VAL A 26 -4.85 0.30 11.77
CA VAL A 26 -4.64 -0.28 10.43
C VAL A 26 -5.11 0.70 9.35
N THR A 27 -6.30 1.28 9.50
CA THR A 27 -6.87 2.24 8.53
C THR A 27 -5.95 3.45 8.38
N ARG A 28 -5.53 4.07 9.49
CA ARG A 28 -4.63 5.23 9.44
C ARG A 28 -3.30 4.88 8.78
N ARG A 29 -2.74 3.70 9.05
CA ARG A 29 -1.50 3.27 8.38
C ARG A 29 -1.69 3.11 6.87
N VAL A 30 -2.84 2.60 6.42
CA VAL A 30 -3.15 2.50 4.98
C VAL A 30 -3.28 3.88 4.35
N GLU A 31 -3.94 4.83 5.03
CA GLU A 31 -4.04 6.22 4.59
C GLU A 31 -2.66 6.90 4.51
N ASP A 32 -1.83 6.76 5.56
CA ASP A 32 -0.47 7.30 5.62
C ASP A 32 0.39 6.75 4.46
N ILE A 33 0.26 5.46 4.14
CA ILE A 33 0.97 4.83 3.00
C ILE A 33 0.44 5.38 1.67
N ALA A 34 -0.89 5.50 1.52
CA ALA A 34 -1.49 6.02 0.30
C ALA A 34 -1.03 7.46 0.01
N GLU A 35 -1.02 8.34 1.01
CA GLU A 35 -0.54 9.72 0.87
C GLU A 35 0.95 9.76 0.49
N ASN A 36 1.77 8.90 1.10
CA ASN A 36 3.20 8.83 0.78
C ASN A 36 3.47 8.34 -0.66
N LEU A 37 2.58 7.53 -1.22
CA LEU A 37 2.69 7.02 -2.59
C LEU A 37 2.04 7.93 -3.64
N GLU A 38 1.11 8.81 -3.25
CA GLU A 38 0.34 9.63 -4.18
C GLU A 38 1.23 10.56 -5.04
N PHE A 39 2.08 11.38 -4.41
CA PHE A 39 2.94 12.32 -5.13
C PHE A 39 3.96 11.63 -6.05
N PRO A 40 4.72 10.60 -5.60
CA PRO A 40 5.63 9.86 -6.47
C PRO A 40 4.92 9.23 -7.67
N LEU A 41 3.78 8.56 -7.45
CA LEU A 41 3.05 7.90 -8.53
C LEU A 41 2.52 8.91 -9.55
N GLN A 42 1.99 10.06 -9.11
CA GLN A 42 1.54 11.11 -10.04
C GLN A 42 2.70 11.65 -10.90
N SER A 43 3.87 11.85 -10.30
CA SER A 43 5.07 12.28 -11.03
C SER A 43 5.51 11.23 -12.06
N GLU A 44 5.52 9.95 -11.68
CA GLU A 44 5.90 8.84 -12.57
C GLU A 44 4.91 8.69 -13.74
N VAL A 45 3.61 8.74 -13.46
CA VAL A 45 2.56 8.68 -14.51
C VAL A 45 2.70 9.83 -15.51
N GLY A 46 3.03 11.03 -15.04
CA GLY A 46 3.30 12.18 -15.92
C GLY A 46 4.52 12.02 -16.83
N SER A 47 5.40 11.06 -16.52
CA SER A 47 6.64 10.79 -17.28
C SER A 47 6.50 9.67 -18.33
N PHE A 48 5.37 8.96 -18.38
CA PHE A 48 5.18 7.85 -19.31
C PHE A 48 5.16 8.31 -20.78
N ASP A 49 6.00 7.70 -21.60
CA ASP A 49 6.00 7.90 -23.05
C ASP A 49 4.88 7.10 -23.73
N PHE A 50 4.59 5.91 -23.19
CA PHE A 50 3.51 5.05 -23.64
C PHE A 50 2.82 4.44 -22.41
N PHE A 51 1.49 4.27 -22.49
CA PHE A 51 0.72 3.63 -21.44
C PHE A 51 -0.43 2.78 -22.01
N SER A 52 -0.88 1.82 -21.22
CA SER A 52 -2.10 1.05 -21.45
C SER A 52 -2.96 1.02 -20.19
N LEU A 53 -4.27 0.89 -20.40
CA LEU A 53 -5.26 0.74 -19.35
C LEU A 53 -5.91 -0.65 -19.47
N ALA A 54 -5.98 -1.38 -18.37
CA ALA A 54 -6.81 -2.58 -18.27
C ALA A 54 -7.99 -2.29 -17.34
N LEU A 55 -9.19 -2.63 -17.80
CA LEU A 55 -10.44 -2.44 -17.08
C LEU A 55 -10.99 -3.83 -16.72
N ASP A 56 -11.32 -4.03 -15.46
CA ASP A 56 -11.93 -5.27 -14.97
C ASP A 56 -13.22 -4.94 -14.21
N GLU A 57 -14.35 -5.39 -14.76
CA GLU A 57 -15.66 -5.24 -14.13
C GLU A 57 -16.03 -6.54 -13.44
N SER A 58 -16.33 -6.48 -12.15
CA SER A 58 -16.82 -7.61 -11.37
C SER A 58 -18.06 -7.22 -10.56
N CYS A 59 -18.90 -8.17 -10.21
CA CYS A 59 -20.00 -7.94 -9.27
C CYS A 59 -19.63 -8.43 -7.87
N ASP A 60 -19.94 -7.63 -6.84
CA ASP A 60 -19.80 -8.06 -5.46
C ASP A 60 -20.90 -9.06 -5.06
N VAL A 61 -20.80 -9.62 -3.85
CA VAL A 61 -21.79 -10.58 -3.32
C VAL A 61 -23.21 -9.99 -3.17
N ARG A 62 -23.38 -8.69 -3.39
CA ARG A 62 -24.67 -7.96 -3.37
C ARG A 62 -25.05 -7.46 -4.77
N ASP A 63 -24.46 -8.02 -5.82
CA ASP A 63 -24.71 -7.65 -7.23
C ASP A 63 -24.40 -6.18 -7.54
N THR A 64 -23.48 -5.58 -6.77
CA THR A 64 -22.97 -4.24 -7.08
C THR A 64 -21.78 -4.36 -8.02
N ALA A 65 -21.89 -3.77 -9.22
CA ALA A 65 -20.79 -3.68 -10.16
C ALA A 65 -19.62 -2.85 -9.57
N GLN A 66 -18.42 -3.41 -9.63
CA GLN A 66 -17.15 -2.79 -9.25
C GLN A 66 -16.26 -2.74 -10.48
N LEU A 67 -15.71 -1.58 -10.79
CA LEU A 67 -14.78 -1.38 -11.90
C LEU A 67 -13.38 -1.11 -11.37
N LEU A 68 -12.44 -2.01 -11.68
CA LEU A 68 -11.02 -1.85 -11.41
C LEU A 68 -10.33 -1.30 -12.65
N ILE A 69 -9.43 -0.34 -12.45
CA ILE A 69 -8.65 0.30 -13.50
C ILE A 69 -7.17 0.11 -13.17
N PHE A 70 -6.44 -0.58 -14.05
CA PHE A 70 -5.00 -0.75 -13.95
C PHE A 70 -4.30 0.10 -15.01
N LEU A 71 -3.28 0.85 -14.59
CA LEU A 71 -2.43 1.65 -15.47
C LEU A 71 -1.06 0.99 -15.60
N TRP A 72 -0.64 0.73 -16.84
CA TRP A 72 0.68 0.21 -17.16
C TRP A 72 1.39 1.27 -18.01
N GLY A 73 2.57 1.71 -17.58
CA GLY A 73 3.35 2.75 -18.26
C GLY A 73 4.76 2.31 -18.58
N ILE A 74 5.31 2.85 -19.67
CA ILE A 74 6.72 2.68 -20.05
C ILE A 74 7.31 4.06 -20.30
N THR A 75 8.41 4.33 -19.60
CA THR A 75 9.30 5.47 -19.86
C THR A 75 10.40 5.04 -20.84
N ARG A 76 10.98 5.98 -21.60
CA ARG A 76 12.14 5.72 -22.48
C ARG A 76 13.32 5.03 -21.79
N ASP A 77 13.45 5.21 -20.48
CA ASP A 77 14.50 4.60 -19.68
C ASP A 77 14.21 3.13 -19.31
N PHE A 78 13.09 2.55 -19.81
CA PHE A 78 12.62 1.19 -19.50
C PHE A 78 12.60 0.89 -18.00
N LYS A 79 12.31 1.90 -17.17
CA LYS A 79 12.11 1.68 -15.74
C LYS A 79 10.79 0.95 -15.54
N LEU A 80 10.88 -0.33 -15.24
CA LEU A 80 9.78 -1.09 -14.65
C LEU A 80 9.69 -0.67 -13.17
N THR A 81 8.76 0.21 -12.83
CA THR A 81 8.50 0.60 -11.44
C THR A 81 7.62 -0.48 -10.81
N GLU A 82 8.25 -1.59 -10.39
CA GLU A 82 7.62 -2.59 -9.55
C GLU A 82 7.89 -2.19 -8.09
N GLU A 83 6.83 -1.86 -7.32
CA GLU A 83 6.98 -1.62 -5.89
C GLU A 83 7.29 -2.92 -5.16
N GLN A 84 8.57 -3.31 -5.15
CA GLN A 84 9.04 -4.40 -4.30
C GLN A 84 9.45 -3.86 -2.94
N GLN A 85 8.56 -3.97 -1.96
CA GLN A 85 8.95 -4.11 -0.56
C GLN A 85 9.02 -5.60 -0.22
N CYS A 86 10.16 -6.23 -0.53
CA CYS A 86 10.55 -7.46 0.15
C CYS A 86 11.37 -7.09 1.38
N GLY A 87 10.87 -7.48 2.55
CA GLY A 87 11.37 -7.07 3.85
C GLY A 87 12.84 -7.38 4.12
N GLN A 88 13.43 -6.52 4.95
CA GLN A 88 14.52 -6.85 5.85
C GLN A 88 14.07 -6.58 7.28
#